data_AF-A0A4Q5QU75-F1
#
_entry.id   AF-A0A4Q5QU75-F1
#
_cell.length_a   1.000
_cell.length_b   1.000
_cell.length_c   1.000
_cell.angle_alpha   90.00
_cell.angle_beta   90.00
_cell.angle_gamma   90.00
#
_symmetry.space_group_name_H-M   'P 1'
#
loop_
_entity.id
_entity.type
_entity.pdbx_description
1 polymer ?
#
loop_
_entity_poly.entity_id
_entity_poly.type
_entity_poly.pdbx_seq_one_letter_code
_entity_poly.pdbx_strand_id
1 'polypeptide(L)' 'MLADNFYVIQSFEPEAEKLKARIEFDLDGKVLNANALFLDLVEYTLDEVKGRHHSLFVTPEERESAAYKSFWADLLAGQ' A
#
# COMPACT_ATOMS: atom_id res chain seq x y z
N MET A 1 -2.64 -20.35 35.42
CA MET A 1 -1.63 -20.50 34.37
C MET A 1 -2.39 -20.89 33.12
N LEU A 2 -2.63 -19.93 32.22
CA LEU A 2 -3.13 -20.01 30.84
C LEU A 2 -3.66 -18.61 30.48
N ALA A 3 -2.73 -17.69 30.20
CA ALA A 3 -3.02 -16.35 29.67
C ALA A 3 -1.84 -15.84 28.82
N ASP A 4 -1.29 -16.69 27.95
CA ASP A 4 -0.16 -16.32 27.07
C ASP A 4 -0.46 -16.65 25.60
N ASN A 5 -1.62 -16.22 25.09
CA ASN A 5 -1.95 -16.34 23.67
C ASN A 5 -2.31 -15.00 22.99
N PHE A 6 -1.94 -13.87 23.59
CA PHE A 6 -2.22 -12.53 23.05
C PHE A 6 -0.98 -11.78 22.50
N TYR A 7 0.19 -12.41 22.40
CA TYR A 7 1.46 -11.70 22.20
C TYR A 7 2.09 -11.68 20.78
N VAL A 8 1.47 -12.19 19.70
CA VAL A 8 2.22 -12.30 18.40
C VAL A 8 1.52 -11.74 17.17
N ILE A 9 0.63 -10.73 17.29
CA ILE A 9 0.28 -9.92 16.11
C ILE A 9 0.11 -8.46 16.53
N GLN A 10 1.23 -7.76 16.68
CA GLN A 10 1.42 -6.35 16.35
C GLN A 10 2.85 -5.97 16.72
N SER A 11 3.82 -6.38 15.90
CA SER A 11 5.01 -5.55 15.73
C SER A 11 4.55 -4.31 14.98
N PHE A 12 3.88 -3.40 15.69
CA PHE A 12 3.79 -2.03 15.23
C PHE A 12 5.22 -1.52 15.33
N GLU A 13 5.88 -1.37 14.18
CA GLU A 13 7.17 -0.71 14.05
C GLU A 13 6.85 0.79 13.85
N PRO A 14 6.63 1.58 14.91
CA PRO A 14 6.29 3.01 14.77
C PRO A 14 7.35 3.76 13.97
N GLU A 15 8.58 3.24 13.94
CA GLU A 15 9.68 3.74 13.12
C GLU A 15 9.39 3.54 11.62
N ALA A 16 8.86 2.38 11.20
CA ALA A 16 8.53 2.14 9.80
C ALA A 16 7.44 3.12 9.31
N GLU A 17 6.49 3.48 10.18
CA GLU A 17 5.46 4.46 9.87
C GLU A 17 6.01 5.89 9.70
N LYS A 18 7.11 6.22 10.39
CA LYS A 18 7.75 7.54 10.38
C LYS A 18 8.95 7.68 9.45
N LEU A 19 9.45 6.58 8.89
CA LEU A 19 10.68 6.57 8.08
C LEU A 19 10.46 6.21 6.62
N LYS A 20 9.33 5.58 6.27
CA LYS A 20 9.07 5.10 4.91
C LYS A 20 7.65 5.44 4.48
N ALA A 21 7.50 5.86 3.22
CA ALA A 21 6.19 5.95 2.59
C ALA A 21 5.60 4.54 2.46
N ARG A 22 4.36 4.34 2.94
CA ARG A 22 3.64 3.07 2.91
C ARG A 22 2.27 3.28 2.30
N ILE A 23 1.92 2.37 1.39
CA ILE A 23 0.59 2.25 0.81
C ILE A 23 0.19 0.76 0.80
N GLU A 24 -1.09 0.52 1.04
CA GLU A 24 -1.69 -0.80 1.11
C GLU A 24 -2.78 -0.90 0.03
N PHE A 25 -2.75 -1.98 -0.74
CA PHE A 25 -3.73 -2.24 -1.80
C PHE A 25 -4.48 -3.55 -1.55
N ASP A 26 -5.70 -3.65 -2.07
CA ASP A 26 -6.37 -4.94 -2.27
C ASP A 26 -5.82 -5.68 -3.50
N LEU A 27 -6.29 -6.90 -3.72
CA LEU A 27 -5.89 -7.72 -4.88
C LEU A 27 -6.32 -7.11 -6.22
N ASP A 28 -7.34 -6.25 -6.23
CA ASP A 28 -7.75 -5.52 -7.43
C ASP A 28 -6.91 -4.24 -7.63
N GLY A 29 -5.91 -3.99 -6.80
CA GLY A 29 -5.03 -2.81 -6.86
C GLY A 29 -5.63 -1.51 -6.36
N LYS A 30 -6.70 -1.57 -5.57
CA LYS A 30 -7.33 -0.40 -4.96
C LYS A 30 -6.74 -0.09 -3.59
N VAL A 31 -6.56 1.20 -3.31
CA VAL A 31 -6.00 1.66 -2.05
C VAL A 31 -6.92 1.28 -0.88
N LEU A 32 -6.39 0.53 0.08
CA LEU A 32 -7.01 0.26 1.37
C LEU A 32 -6.62 1.32 2.40
N ASN A 33 -5.33 1.66 2.44
CA ASN A 33 -4.76 2.61 3.38
C ASN A 33 -3.42 3.19 2.86
N ALA A 34 -3.01 4.32 3.41
CA ALA A 34 -1.70 4.92 3.17
C ALA A 34 -1.27 5.75 4.39
N ASN A 35 0.03 5.79 4.69
CA ASN A 35 0.53 6.63 5.77
C ASN A 35 0.73 8.09 5.31
N ALA A 36 0.88 9.00 6.29
CA ALA A 36 1.06 10.42 6.03
C ALA A 36 2.23 10.72 5.08
N LEU A 37 3.36 10.02 5.23
CA LEU A 37 4.52 10.20 4.36
C LEU A 37 4.23 9.90 2.88
N PHE A 38 3.46 8.85 2.59
CA PHE A 38 3.05 8.56 1.22
C PHE A 38 2.11 9.64 0.70
N LEU A 39 1.09 9.99 1.47
CA LEU A 39 0.07 10.98 1.13
C LEU A 39 0.68 12.35 0.84
N ASP A 40 1.64 12.79 1.66
CA ASP A 40 2.39 14.03 1.47
C ASP A 40 3.24 14.01 0.19
N LEU A 41 3.84 12.86 -0.15
CA LEU A 41 4.67 12.72 -1.36
C LEU A 41 3.87 12.81 -2.64
N VAL A 42 2.65 12.24 -2.66
CA VAL A 42 1.79 12.24 -3.83
C VAL A 42 0.81 13.41 -3.86
N GLU A 43 0.80 14.24 -2.83
CA GLU A 43 -0.10 15.39 -2.64
C GLU A 43 -1.59 15.03 -2.69
N TYR A 44 -1.96 13.94 -1.99
CA TYR A 44 -3.35 13.51 -1.83
C TYR A 44 -3.71 13.29 -0.36
N THR A 45 -5.00 13.39 -0.05
CA THR A 45 -5.57 12.90 1.20
C THR A 45 -5.99 11.44 1.10
N LEU A 46 -6.09 10.74 2.24
CA LEU A 46 -6.58 9.36 2.25
C LEU A 46 -7.99 9.24 1.65
N ASP A 47 -8.87 10.21 1.92
CA ASP A 47 -10.25 10.20 1.42
C ASP A 47 -10.33 10.32 -0.10
N GLU A 48 -9.37 11.01 -0.73
CA GLU A 48 -9.31 11.13 -2.20
C GLU A 48 -8.83 9.85 -2.88
N VAL A 49 -7.98 9.06 -2.20
CA VAL A 49 -7.32 7.90 -2.81
C VAL A 49 -7.94 6.57 -2.39
N LYS A 50 -8.61 6.50 -1.23
CA LYS A 50 -9.17 5.26 -0.71
C LYS A 50 -10.20 4.67 -1.68
N GLY A 51 -10.04 3.40 -2.02
CA GLY A 51 -10.86 2.70 -3.02
C GLY A 51 -10.54 3.04 -4.47
N ARG A 52 -9.61 3.98 -4.74
CA ARG A 52 -9.12 4.27 -6.09
C ARG A 52 -8.03 3.26 -6.47
N HIS A 53 -7.93 2.95 -7.76
CA HIS A 53 -6.89 2.07 -8.27
C HIS A 53 -5.52 2.78 -8.28
N HIS A 54 -4.43 2.06 -7.98
CA HIS A 54 -3.05 2.57 -7.97
C HIS A 54 -2.67 3.34 -9.24
N SER A 55 -3.31 3.01 -10.36
CA SER A 55 -3.17 3.74 -11.62
C SER A 55 -3.36 5.25 -11.52
N LEU A 56 -4.00 5.75 -10.46
CA LEU A 56 -4.12 7.18 -10.15
C LEU A 56 -2.76 7.88 -10.00
N PHE A 57 -1.74 7.17 -9.51
CA PHE A 57 -0.42 7.74 -9.17
C PHE A 57 0.62 7.64 -10.29
N VAL A 58 0.26 7.06 -11.42
CA VAL A 58 1.19 6.84 -12.55
C VAL A 58 0.66 7.47 -13.81
N THR A 59 1.57 7.82 -14.71
CA THR A 59 1.22 8.36 -16.02
C THR A 59 0.47 7.32 -16.87
N PRO A 60 -0.32 7.75 -17.88
CA PRO A 60 -0.93 6.83 -18.84
C PRO A 60 0.10 5.92 -19.51
N GLU A 61 1.26 6.45 -19.90
CA GLU A 61 2.34 5.70 -20.54
C GLU A 61 2.90 4.61 -19.62
N GLU A 62 3.13 4.91 -18.34
CA GLU A 62 3.58 3.94 -17.35
C GLU A 62 2.53 2.85 -17.10
N ARG A 63 1.26 3.23 -16.97
CA ARG A 63 0.13 2.30 -16.78
C ARG A 63 0.02 1.30 -17.92
N GLU A 64 0.31 1.71 -19.15
CA GLU A 64 0.24 0.86 -20.34
C GLU A 64 1.47 -0.03 -20.51
N SER A 65 2.56 0.28 -19.79
CA SER A 65 3.82 -0.43 -19.88
C SER A 65 3.73 -1.91 -19.46
N ALA A 66 4.58 -2.75 -20.05
CA ALA A 66 4.70 -4.14 -19.65
C ALA A 66 5.19 -4.29 -18.20
N ALA A 67 6.03 -3.37 -17.72
CA ALA A 67 6.54 -3.38 -16.36
C ALA A 67 5.42 -3.21 -15.33
N TYR A 68 4.50 -2.27 -15.56
CA TYR A 68 3.35 -2.06 -14.67
C TYR A 68 2.44 -3.29 -14.60
N LYS A 69 2.20 -3.95 -15.75
CA LYS A 69 1.40 -5.18 -15.80
C LYS A 69 2.08 -6.34 -15.08
N SER A 70 3.40 -6.50 -15.25
CA SER A 70 4.18 -7.53 -14.56
C SER A 70 4.13 -7.31 -13.05
N PHE A 71 4.37 -6.08 -12.60
CA PHE A 71 4.31 -5.73 -11.18
C PHE A 71 3.00 -6.18 -10.50
N TRP A 72 1.85 -5.90 -11.13
CA TRP A 72 0.56 -6.34 -10.58
C TRP A 72 0.34 -7.84 -10.65
N ALA A 73 0.84 -8.50 -11.70
CA ALA A 73 0.78 -9.96 -11.80
C ALA A 73 1.61 -10.64 -10.71
N ASP A 74 2.81 -10.11 -10.42
CA ASP A 74 3.72 -10.61 -9.40
C ASP A 74 3.14 -10.38 -8.00
N LEU A 75 2.58 -9.19 -7.75
CA LEU A 75 1.92 -8.85 -6.48
C LEU A 75 0.70 -9.77 -6.22
N LEU A 76 -0.11 -10.04 -7.24
CA LEU A 76 -1.22 -10.98 -7.17
C LEU A 76 -0.77 -12.42 -6.95
N ALA A 77 0.42 -12.79 -7.42
CA ALA A 77 1.05 -14.09 -7.20
C ALA A 77 1.75 -14.20 -5.83
N GLY A 78 1.80 -13.10 -5.05
CA GLY A 78 2.45 -13.06 -3.73
C GLY A 78 3.98 -13.06 -3.79
N GLN A 79 4.58 -12.51 -4.85
CA GLN A 79 6.02 -12.40 -5.06
C GLN A 79 6.61 -11.07 -4.57
#